data_AF-A0AAW2IKI2-F1
#
_entry.id   AF-A0AAW2IKI2-F1
#
_cell.length_a   1.000
_cell.length_b   1.000
_cell.length_c   1.000
_cell.angle_alpha   90.00
_cell.angle_beta   90.00
_cell.angle_gamma   90.00
#
_symmetry.space_group_name_H-M   'P 1'
#
loop_
_entity.id
_entity.type
_entity.pdbx_description
1 polymer ?
#
loop_
_entity_poly.entity_id
_entity_poly.type
_entity_poly.pdbx_seq_one_letter_code
_entity_poly.pdbx_strand_id
1 'polypeptide(L)'
;MKGGDGAKMMRILCLHGFRTSGSFLRKQISKWDPSIFAHFHMDFPDGIFPAGGKSEIEGIFPPPYFEWFQFNKDFTEYTNLEECIAYLCEYITSKGPFDGLLGFSQGATLSALLLGYQAQGKILKEHPPLKLFVSISGSKFREPSICEVAYKDPIRVKSVHFIGDKDWLKLPSEELAIAFVNPLVIRHPQGHAVPRLGEEAVCKLSNWAMEIILSQSNTNAAPVDTVDETMTIKEEEAEPKKECECEIAAAAAAGNGIALQRREAEAVEAVNA
;
A
#
# COMPACT_ATOMS: atom_id res chain seq x y z
N MET A 1 -21.40 -4.25 34.46
CA MET A 1 -21.88 -4.08 33.07
C MET A 1 -20.74 -4.50 32.16
N LYS A 2 -20.94 -5.56 31.36
CA LYS A 2 -19.94 -6.07 30.41
C LYS A 2 -19.81 -5.05 29.27
N GLY A 3 -18.66 -4.39 29.17
CA GLY A 3 -18.32 -3.56 28.02
C GLY A 3 -18.21 -4.46 26.79
N GLY A 4 -18.87 -4.06 25.70
CA GLY A 4 -18.91 -4.83 24.46
C GLY A 4 -17.51 -5.09 23.92
N ASP A 5 -17.32 -6.30 23.42
CA ASP A 5 -16.13 -6.72 22.69
C ASP A 5 -16.12 -5.97 21.35
N GLY A 6 -15.62 -4.72 21.37
CA GLY A 6 -15.44 -3.92 20.17
C GLY A 6 -14.40 -4.63 19.31
N ALA A 7 -14.80 -5.05 18.09
CA ALA A 7 -13.89 -5.69 17.15
C ALA A 7 -12.59 -4.87 17.03
N LYS A 8 -11.46 -5.49 17.42
CA LYS A 8 -10.16 -4.82 17.44
C LYS A 8 -9.78 -4.42 16.01
N MET A 9 -9.70 -3.11 15.75
CA MET A 9 -9.26 -2.58 14.46
C MET A 9 -7.81 -2.95 14.19
N MET A 10 -7.51 -3.29 12.93
CA MET A 10 -6.15 -3.60 12.48
C MET A 10 -5.34 -2.31 12.32
N ARG A 11 -4.10 -2.28 12.80
CA ARG A 11 -3.27 -1.07 12.76
C ARG A 11 -2.37 -1.05 11.53
N ILE A 12 -2.51 -0.03 10.69
CA ILE A 12 -1.77 0.11 9.44
C ILE A 12 -0.81 1.28 9.51
N LEU A 13 0.47 1.03 9.23
CA LEU A 13 1.47 2.09 9.08
C LEU A 13 1.51 2.55 7.63
N CYS A 14 1.31 3.84 7.39
CA CYS A 14 1.15 4.44 6.07
C CYS A 14 2.37 5.29 5.70
N LEU A 15 3.15 4.86 4.71
CA LEU A 15 4.40 5.50 4.28
C LEU A 15 4.18 6.32 3.00
N HIS A 16 4.42 7.63 3.09
CA HIS A 16 4.21 8.57 1.99
C HIS A 16 5.23 8.43 0.85
N GLY A 17 4.98 9.07 -0.29
CA GLY A 17 5.87 9.08 -1.45
C GLY A 17 7.04 10.06 -1.30
N PHE A 18 7.97 10.01 -2.25
CA PHE A 18 9.15 10.88 -2.29
C PHE A 18 8.76 12.37 -2.24
N ARG A 19 9.42 13.15 -1.37
CA ARG A 19 9.18 14.59 -1.19
C ARG A 19 7.72 14.95 -0.95
N THR A 20 7.03 14.15 -0.14
CA THR A 20 5.68 14.47 0.35
C THR A 20 5.65 14.36 1.87
N SER A 21 4.49 14.10 2.47
CA SER A 21 4.36 13.94 3.92
C SER A 21 3.26 12.92 4.24
N GLY A 22 3.28 12.39 5.46
CA GLY A 22 2.23 11.50 5.97
C GLY A 22 0.87 12.18 5.93
N SER A 23 0.81 13.48 6.23
CA SER A 23 -0.42 14.28 6.14
C SER A 23 -0.96 14.38 4.70
N PHE A 24 -0.07 14.47 3.71
CA PHE A 24 -0.46 14.47 2.30
C PHE A 24 -0.99 13.10 1.86
N LEU A 25 -0.31 12.00 2.22
CA LEU A 25 -0.80 10.66 1.92
C LEU A 25 -2.17 10.42 2.54
N ARG A 26 -2.39 10.83 3.79
CA ARG A 26 -3.70 10.79 4.46
C ARG A 26 -4.76 11.52 3.62
N LYS A 27 -4.44 12.70 3.09
CA LYS A 27 -5.34 13.49 2.24
C LYS A 27 -5.59 12.84 0.88
N GLN A 28 -4.63 12.12 0.31
CA GLN A 28 -4.81 11.38 -0.93
C GLN A 28 -5.78 10.23 -0.74
N ILE A 29 -5.57 9.38 0.27
CA ILE A 29 -6.41 8.20 0.50
C ILE A 29 -7.77 8.55 1.11
N SER A 30 -7.95 9.74 1.72
CA SER A 30 -9.26 10.18 2.21
C SER A 30 -10.30 10.37 1.09
N LYS A 31 -9.90 10.21 -0.18
CA LYS A 31 -10.77 10.22 -1.36
C LYS A 31 -11.31 8.83 -1.69
N TRP A 32 -10.84 7.78 -1.02
CA TRP A 32 -11.38 6.44 -1.14
C TRP A 32 -12.67 6.33 -0.34
N ASP A 33 -13.46 5.31 -0.66
CA ASP A 33 -14.72 5.07 0.04
C ASP A 33 -14.46 4.84 1.55
N PRO A 34 -15.19 5.53 2.46
CA PRO A 34 -14.99 5.39 3.90
C PRO A 34 -15.14 3.96 4.44
N SER A 35 -15.93 3.10 3.77
CA SER A 35 -16.12 1.70 4.16
C SER A 35 -14.82 0.90 4.14
N ILE A 36 -13.87 1.26 3.28
CA ILE A 36 -12.54 0.63 3.21
C ILE A 36 -11.79 0.76 4.54
N PHE A 37 -12.03 1.84 5.29
CA PHE A 37 -11.32 2.15 6.53
C PHE A 37 -12.04 1.66 7.79
N ALA A 38 -13.24 1.08 7.67
CA ALA A 38 -14.11 0.75 8.80
C ALA A 38 -13.46 -0.17 9.85
N HIS A 39 -12.47 -0.97 9.45
CA HIS A 39 -11.77 -1.94 10.30
C HIS A 39 -10.29 -1.60 10.53
N PHE A 40 -9.83 -0.42 10.10
CA PHE A 40 -8.41 -0.06 10.13
C PHE A 40 -8.16 1.23 10.91
N HIS A 41 -7.17 1.19 11.79
CA HIS A 41 -6.59 2.38 12.39
C HIS A 41 -5.28 2.71 11.67
N MET A 42 -5.18 3.91 11.10
CA MET A 42 -4.08 4.27 10.19
C MET A 42 -3.17 5.37 10.76
N ASP A 43 -1.88 5.06 10.85
CA ASP A 43 -0.84 5.97 11.31
C ASP A 43 0.00 6.45 10.13
N PHE A 44 0.25 7.76 10.05
CA PHE A 44 0.92 8.41 8.91
C PHE A 44 2.11 9.22 9.41
N PRO A 45 3.23 8.57 9.76
CA PRO A 45 4.46 9.29 10.09
C PRO A 45 5.03 10.01 8.87
N ASP A 46 5.85 11.02 9.16
CA ASP A 46 6.74 11.63 8.19
C ASP A 46 8.09 10.90 8.15
N GLY A 47 8.74 10.95 6.99
CA GLY A 47 10.15 10.59 6.83
C GLY A 47 11.05 11.52 7.65
N ILE A 48 12.23 11.02 8.03
CA ILE A 48 13.15 11.74 8.92
C ILE A 48 14.07 12.71 8.18
N PHE A 49 14.15 12.63 6.85
CA PHE A 49 14.97 13.53 6.04
C PHE A 49 14.10 14.60 5.40
N PRO A 50 14.39 15.89 5.61
CA PRO A 50 13.77 16.95 4.82
C PRO A 50 14.00 16.74 3.33
N ALA A 51 13.03 17.12 2.50
CA ALA A 51 13.17 17.05 1.05
C ALA A 51 14.41 17.83 0.57
N GLY A 52 15.32 17.15 -0.14
CA GLY A 52 16.55 17.73 -0.66
C GLY A 52 16.35 18.57 -1.93
N GLY A 53 15.12 18.72 -2.39
CA GLY A 53 14.77 19.51 -3.56
C GLY A 53 13.27 19.70 -3.70
N LYS A 54 12.86 20.16 -4.89
CA LYS A 54 11.47 20.53 -5.17
C LYS A 54 10.52 19.34 -5.00
N SER A 55 9.37 19.59 -4.38
CA SER A 55 8.25 18.67 -4.34
C SER A 55 7.25 18.96 -5.47
N GLU A 56 6.68 17.91 -6.08
CA GLU A 56 5.64 18.05 -7.10
C GLU A 56 4.32 18.61 -6.56
N ILE A 57 4.12 18.54 -5.25
CA ILE A 57 2.89 18.99 -4.61
C ILE A 57 3.00 20.43 -4.09
N GLU A 58 4.11 21.12 -4.38
CA GLU A 58 4.25 22.55 -4.10
C GLU A 58 3.16 23.37 -4.78
N GLY A 59 2.50 24.21 -3.98
CA GLY A 59 1.34 25.01 -4.41
C GLY A 59 0.02 24.24 -4.43
N ILE A 60 0.05 22.91 -4.24
CA ILE A 60 -1.14 22.06 -4.10
C ILE A 60 -1.38 21.71 -2.62
N PHE A 61 -0.31 21.44 -1.87
CA PHE A 61 -0.34 21.10 -0.46
C PHE A 61 0.82 21.80 0.27
N PRO A 62 0.65 22.26 1.51
CA PRO A 62 1.71 23.01 2.20
C PRO A 62 2.88 22.12 2.68
N PRO A 63 4.11 22.67 2.77
CA PRO A 63 5.26 22.02 3.41
C PRO A 63 5.05 21.84 4.94
N PRO A 64 5.89 21.07 5.65
CA PRO A 64 7.14 20.44 5.21
C PRO A 64 6.97 19.20 4.33
N TYR A 65 8.01 18.90 3.55
CA TYR A 65 8.12 17.68 2.74
C TYR A 65 9.33 16.88 3.17
N PHE A 66 9.23 15.57 3.04
CA PHE A 66 10.20 14.62 3.55
C PHE A 66 10.51 13.54 2.53
N GLU A 67 11.65 12.91 2.73
CA GLU A 67 12.13 11.74 2.03
C GLU A 67 12.41 10.65 3.06
N TRP A 68 12.14 9.40 2.69
CA TRP A 68 12.53 8.27 3.53
C TRP A 68 14.02 7.98 3.42
N PHE A 69 14.56 8.10 2.21
CA PHE A 69 15.97 7.93 1.87
C PHE A 69 16.22 8.65 0.54
N GLN A 70 17.48 8.91 0.19
CA GLN A 70 17.86 9.45 -1.11
C GLN A 70 18.33 8.32 -2.03
N PHE A 71 18.29 8.54 -3.34
CA PHE A 71 18.76 7.58 -4.34
C PHE A 71 19.43 8.30 -5.52
N ASN A 72 20.34 7.60 -6.19
CA ASN A 72 20.91 8.07 -7.46
C ASN A 72 19.89 7.95 -8.62
N LYS A 73 20.17 8.59 -9.75
CA LYS A 73 19.27 8.63 -10.92
C LYS A 73 18.87 7.25 -11.44
N ASP A 74 19.74 6.26 -11.29
CA ASP A 74 19.53 4.89 -11.79
C ASP A 74 18.81 3.98 -10.78
N PHE A 75 18.54 4.48 -9.57
CA PHE A 75 17.95 3.76 -8.44
C PHE A 75 18.78 2.54 -8.02
N THR A 76 20.10 2.61 -8.14
CA THR A 76 21.04 1.52 -7.78
C THR A 76 21.80 1.79 -6.49
N GLU A 77 21.85 3.05 -6.05
CA GLU A 77 22.52 3.48 -4.83
C GLU A 77 21.54 4.26 -3.96
N TYR A 78 21.57 3.99 -2.66
CA TYR A 78 20.65 4.55 -1.68
C TYR A 78 21.43 5.19 -0.54
N THR A 79 21.13 6.45 -0.21
CA THR A 79 21.75 7.17 0.90
C THR A 79 20.77 7.29 2.05
N ASN A 80 21.26 7.08 3.27
CA ASN A 80 20.50 7.10 4.53
C ASN A 80 19.41 6.03 4.67
N LEU A 81 19.45 4.97 3.85
CA LEU A 81 18.47 3.89 3.88
C LEU A 81 18.51 3.12 5.20
N GLU A 82 19.70 2.81 5.73
CA GLU A 82 19.88 2.08 6.98
C GLU A 82 19.33 2.85 8.18
N GLU A 83 19.57 4.17 8.23
CA GLU A 83 19.03 5.05 9.27
C GLU A 83 17.50 5.11 9.21
N CYS A 84 16.95 5.17 8.00
CA CYS A 84 15.50 5.10 7.79
C CYS A 84 14.89 3.77 8.26
N ILE A 85 15.53 2.64 7.91
CA ILE A 85 15.10 1.30 8.36
C ILE A 85 15.13 1.23 9.88
N ALA A 86 16.20 1.73 10.51
CA ALA A 86 16.32 1.75 11.97
C ALA A 86 15.22 2.60 12.62
N TYR A 87 14.95 3.79 12.09
CA TYR A 87 13.85 4.65 12.53
C TYR A 87 12.49 3.96 12.43
N LEU A 88 12.18 3.32 11.30
CA LEU A 88 10.91 2.63 11.12
C LEU A 88 10.79 1.39 12.01
N CYS A 89 11.88 0.66 12.25
CA CYS A 89 11.88 -0.44 13.21
C CYS A 89 11.54 0.03 14.63
N GLU A 90 12.16 1.13 15.07
CA GLU A 90 11.87 1.75 16.37
C GLU A 90 10.43 2.26 16.42
N TYR A 91 9.94 2.92 15.37
CA TYR A 91 8.56 3.40 15.29
C TYR A 91 7.55 2.25 15.38
N ILE A 92 7.77 1.17 14.61
CA ILE A 92 6.88 -0.01 14.60
C ILE A 92 6.87 -0.68 15.96
N THR A 93 8.02 -0.77 16.63
CA THR A 93 8.13 -1.44 17.93
C THR A 93 7.54 -0.60 19.07
N SER A 94 7.86 0.70 19.11
CA SER A 94 7.46 1.60 20.19
C SER A 94 5.99 2.01 20.12
N LYS A 95 5.44 2.17 18.91
CA LYS A 95 4.05 2.60 18.71
C LYS A 95 3.12 1.48 18.29
N GLY A 96 3.62 0.29 17.97
CA GLY A 96 2.83 -0.84 17.49
C GLY A 96 2.07 -1.59 18.60
N PRO A 97 1.75 -2.87 18.39
CA PRO A 97 2.04 -3.63 17.18
C PRO A 97 1.22 -3.11 15.99
N PHE A 98 1.86 -3.02 14.82
CA PHE A 98 1.19 -2.85 13.54
C PHE A 98 0.81 -4.20 12.93
N ASP A 99 -0.33 -4.27 12.26
CA ASP A 99 -0.81 -5.45 11.54
C ASP A 99 -0.45 -5.40 10.05
N GLY A 100 -0.16 -4.23 9.49
CA GLY A 100 0.17 -4.11 8.07
C GLY A 100 0.76 -2.78 7.68
N LEU A 101 1.17 -2.72 6.41
CA LEU A 101 1.76 -1.53 5.80
C LEU A 101 0.90 -1.06 4.63
N LEU A 102 0.85 0.26 4.43
CA LEU A 102 0.40 0.90 3.21
C LEU A 102 1.50 1.83 2.74
N GLY A 103 1.84 1.79 1.46
CA GLY A 103 2.84 2.70 0.92
C GLY A 103 2.43 3.28 -0.42
N PHE A 104 2.89 4.50 -0.69
CA PHE A 104 2.87 5.09 -2.03
C PHE A 104 4.29 5.32 -2.53
N SER A 105 4.60 4.94 -3.78
CA SER A 105 5.88 5.21 -4.44
C SER A 105 7.06 4.75 -3.57
N GLN A 106 7.96 5.66 -3.18
CA GLN A 106 9.06 5.38 -2.24
C GLN A 106 8.61 4.64 -0.97
N GLY A 107 7.47 5.02 -0.38
CA GLY A 107 6.92 4.36 0.80
C GLY A 107 6.45 2.93 0.53
N ALA A 108 5.96 2.63 -0.67
CA ALA A 108 5.61 1.26 -1.08
C ALA A 108 6.85 0.39 -1.30
N THR A 109 7.86 0.94 -1.98
CA THR A 109 9.17 0.31 -2.18
C THR A 109 9.82 -0.02 -0.83
N LEU A 110 9.83 0.93 0.10
CA LEU A 110 10.36 0.75 1.45
C LEU A 110 9.57 -0.30 2.25
N SER A 111 8.23 -0.26 2.17
CA SER A 111 7.37 -1.24 2.83
C SER A 111 7.70 -2.67 2.38
N ALA A 112 7.91 -2.88 1.07
CA ALA A 112 8.28 -4.20 0.55
C ALA A 112 9.63 -4.69 1.07
N LEU A 113 10.62 -3.80 1.19
CA LEU A 113 11.91 -4.13 1.83
C LEU A 113 11.70 -4.55 3.28
N LEU A 114 10.93 -3.79 4.07
CA LEU A 114 10.69 -4.11 5.47
C LEU A 114 10.03 -5.49 5.63
N LEU A 115 9.05 -5.81 4.79
CA LEU A 115 8.38 -7.12 4.80
C LEU A 115 9.34 -8.25 4.43
N GLY A 116 10.14 -8.06 3.38
CA GLY A 116 11.16 -9.03 2.98
C GLY A 116 12.21 -9.27 4.06
N TYR A 117 12.71 -8.20 4.67
CA TYR A 117 13.70 -8.28 5.74
C TYR A 117 13.13 -8.91 7.01
N GLN A 118 11.87 -8.62 7.38
CA GLN A 118 11.20 -9.29 8.50
C GLN A 118 11.04 -10.79 8.21
N ALA A 119 10.62 -11.17 6.99
CA ALA A 119 10.46 -12.57 6.60
C ALA A 119 11.78 -13.36 6.66
N GLN A 120 12.92 -12.70 6.41
CA GLN A 120 14.26 -13.29 6.54
C GLN A 120 14.86 -13.14 7.96
N GLY A 121 14.09 -12.66 8.94
CA GLY A 121 14.54 -12.49 10.33
C GLY A 121 15.64 -11.44 10.51
N LYS A 122 15.78 -10.47 9.59
CA LYS A 122 16.81 -9.42 9.65
C LYS A 122 16.41 -8.27 10.55
N ILE A 123 15.14 -7.89 10.53
CA ILE A 123 14.58 -6.79 11.31
C ILE A 123 13.31 -7.25 12.04
N LEU A 124 12.81 -6.42 12.97
CA LEU A 124 11.50 -6.62 13.61
C LEU A 124 11.30 -8.03 14.23
N LYS A 125 12.36 -8.61 14.81
CA LYS A 125 12.36 -9.98 15.35
C LYS A 125 11.35 -10.21 16.48
N GLU A 126 11.16 -9.20 17.31
CA GLU A 126 10.22 -9.23 18.45
C GLU A 126 8.82 -8.74 18.08
N HIS A 127 8.63 -8.22 16.86
CA HIS A 127 7.34 -7.75 16.38
C HIS A 127 6.61 -8.90 15.66
N PRO A 128 5.32 -9.14 15.95
CA PRO A 128 4.55 -10.18 15.26
C PRO A 128 4.58 -9.98 13.73
N PRO A 129 4.54 -11.06 12.92
CA PRO A 129 4.56 -10.92 11.47
C PRO A 129 3.48 -9.97 10.95
N LEU A 130 3.88 -9.02 10.09
CA LEU A 130 2.94 -8.17 9.38
C LEU A 130 2.04 -9.02 8.48
N LYS A 131 0.74 -8.73 8.47
CA LYS A 131 -0.31 -9.58 7.89
C LYS A 131 -0.74 -9.12 6.51
N LEU A 132 -0.70 -7.82 6.27
CA LEU A 132 -1.14 -7.24 5.00
C LEU A 132 -0.26 -6.10 4.49
N PHE A 133 -0.27 -5.92 3.18
CA PHE A 133 0.42 -4.86 2.46
C PHE A 133 -0.44 -4.24 1.37
N VAL A 134 -0.59 -2.92 1.39
CA VAL A 134 -1.19 -2.13 0.32
C VAL A 134 -0.09 -1.35 -0.40
N SER A 135 0.26 -1.79 -1.62
CA SER A 135 1.24 -1.14 -2.48
C SER A 135 0.55 -0.22 -3.47
N ILE A 136 0.95 1.05 -3.54
CA ILE A 136 0.51 1.98 -4.57
C ILE A 136 1.74 2.46 -5.33
N SER A 137 1.91 2.03 -6.59
CA SER A 137 3.05 2.38 -7.44
C SER A 137 4.43 2.09 -6.80
N GLY A 138 4.57 0.99 -6.06
CA GLY A 138 5.84 0.56 -5.47
C GLY A 138 6.72 -0.21 -6.44
N SER A 139 8.03 -0.27 -6.19
CA SER A 139 8.98 -1.07 -6.97
C SER A 139 9.84 -1.96 -6.06
N LYS A 140 10.61 -2.86 -6.66
CA LYS A 140 11.75 -3.46 -5.95
C LYS A 140 12.88 -2.44 -5.80
N PHE A 141 13.70 -2.62 -4.78
CA PHE A 141 15.07 -2.08 -4.78
C PHE A 141 15.87 -2.74 -5.91
N ARG A 142 16.90 -2.06 -6.43
CA ARG A 142 17.76 -2.59 -7.51
C ARG A 142 19.15 -2.99 -7.04
N GLU A 143 19.53 -2.61 -5.83
CA GLU A 143 20.81 -3.02 -5.26
C GLU A 143 20.82 -4.54 -5.02
N PRO A 144 21.79 -5.30 -5.59
CA PRO A 144 21.80 -6.75 -5.48
C PRO A 144 21.77 -7.28 -4.05
N SER A 145 22.53 -6.66 -3.15
CA SER A 145 22.62 -7.04 -1.73
C SER A 145 21.25 -6.99 -1.02
N ILE A 146 20.43 -5.99 -1.35
CA ILE A 146 19.07 -5.84 -0.86
C ILE A 146 18.17 -6.90 -1.49
N CYS A 147 18.26 -7.09 -2.81
CA CYS A 147 17.44 -8.04 -3.55
C CYS A 147 17.63 -9.49 -3.06
N GLU A 148 18.87 -9.89 -2.83
CA GLU A 148 19.26 -11.23 -2.33
C GLU A 148 18.71 -11.53 -0.93
N VAL A 149 18.25 -10.50 -0.22
CA VAL A 149 17.64 -10.64 1.11
C VAL A 149 16.14 -10.42 1.03
N ALA A 150 15.69 -9.22 0.64
CA ALA A 150 14.29 -8.83 0.68
C ALA A 150 13.40 -9.69 -0.23
N TYR A 151 13.94 -10.16 -1.36
CA TYR A 151 13.18 -10.90 -2.38
C TYR A 151 13.72 -12.31 -2.60
N LYS A 152 14.48 -12.84 -1.64
CA LYS A 152 15.06 -14.19 -1.68
C LYS A 152 14.00 -15.28 -1.89
N ASP A 153 12.93 -15.19 -1.12
CA ASP A 153 11.78 -16.10 -1.16
C ASP A 153 10.51 -15.28 -1.44
N PRO A 154 9.47 -15.87 -2.06
CA PRO A 154 8.19 -15.20 -2.23
C PRO A 154 7.61 -14.70 -0.90
N ILE A 155 7.27 -13.41 -0.84
CA ILE A 155 6.73 -12.76 0.35
C ILE A 155 5.29 -13.25 0.55
N ARG A 156 5.04 -13.92 1.67
CA ARG A 156 3.75 -14.57 1.98
C ARG A 156 2.68 -13.63 2.53
N VAL A 157 3.07 -12.40 2.87
CA VAL A 157 2.15 -11.37 3.37
C VAL A 157 1.09 -11.09 2.31
N LYS A 158 -0.18 -11.09 2.71
CA LYS A 158 -1.29 -10.81 1.78
C LYS A 158 -1.12 -9.39 1.23
N SER A 159 -1.13 -9.24 -0.08
CA SER A 159 -0.87 -7.93 -0.69
C SER A 159 -1.89 -7.57 -1.75
N VAL A 160 -2.14 -6.27 -1.85
CA VAL A 160 -2.83 -5.62 -2.97
C VAL A 160 -1.91 -4.58 -3.58
N HIS A 161 -1.84 -4.56 -4.91
CA HIS A 161 -0.97 -3.67 -5.69
C HIS A 161 -1.82 -2.83 -6.64
N PHE A 162 -1.85 -1.53 -6.40
CA PHE A 162 -2.43 -0.53 -7.30
C PHE A 162 -1.37 -0.11 -8.32
N ILE A 163 -1.66 -0.33 -9.60
CA ILE A 163 -0.72 -0.06 -10.69
C ILE A 163 -1.39 0.80 -11.77
N GLY A 164 -0.83 1.98 -12.00
CA GLY A 164 -1.30 2.91 -13.03
C GLY A 164 -0.89 2.51 -14.43
N ASP A 165 -1.82 2.52 -15.39
CA ASP A 165 -1.54 2.15 -16.78
C ASP A 165 -0.63 3.14 -17.51
N LYS A 166 -0.57 4.38 -17.03
CA LYS A 166 0.30 5.44 -17.55
C LYS A 166 1.45 5.76 -16.59
N ASP A 167 1.66 4.93 -15.57
CA ASP A 167 2.72 5.12 -14.60
C ASP A 167 4.05 4.65 -15.20
N TRP A 168 5.11 5.46 -15.05
CA TRP A 168 6.45 5.08 -15.47
C TRP A 168 7.01 3.92 -14.61
N LEU A 169 6.47 3.74 -13.40
CA LEU A 169 6.73 2.57 -12.54
C LEU A 169 5.80 1.38 -12.82
N LYS A 170 5.01 1.38 -13.90
CA LYS A 170 4.09 0.27 -14.21
C LYS A 170 4.80 -1.10 -14.22
N LEU A 171 5.85 -1.25 -15.01
CA LEU A 171 6.61 -2.51 -15.11
C LEU A 171 7.32 -2.86 -13.79
N PRO A 172 8.05 -1.93 -13.14
CA PRO A 172 8.60 -2.18 -11.80
C PRO A 172 7.56 -2.57 -10.74
N SER A 173 6.34 -2.04 -10.82
CA SER A 173 5.24 -2.38 -9.90
C SER A 173 4.70 -3.78 -10.15
N GLU A 174 4.63 -4.21 -11.41
CA GLU A 174 4.28 -5.58 -11.77
C GLU A 174 5.35 -6.56 -11.28
N GLU A 175 6.64 -6.23 -11.47
CA GLU A 175 7.76 -7.02 -10.95
C GLU A 175 7.75 -7.13 -9.43
N LEU A 176 7.38 -6.05 -8.72
CA LEU A 176 7.20 -6.07 -7.29
C LEU A 176 6.04 -6.99 -6.89
N ALA A 177 4.89 -6.89 -7.56
CA ALA A 177 3.73 -7.74 -7.28
C ALA A 177 4.09 -9.23 -7.40
N ILE A 178 4.87 -9.62 -8.41
CA ILE A 178 5.35 -11.00 -8.62
C ILE A 178 6.18 -11.53 -7.44
N ALA A 179 6.80 -10.65 -6.63
CA ALA A 179 7.54 -11.07 -5.44
C ALA A 179 6.63 -11.56 -4.30
N PHE A 180 5.32 -11.35 -4.38
CA PHE A 180 4.35 -11.75 -3.36
C PHE A 180 3.59 -13.00 -3.79
N VAL A 181 3.16 -13.80 -2.80
CA VAL A 181 2.30 -14.97 -3.04
C VAL A 181 0.85 -14.52 -3.27
N ASN A 182 0.29 -14.84 -4.43
CA ASN A 182 -1.10 -14.55 -4.81
C ASN A 182 -1.53 -13.09 -4.56
N PRO A 183 -0.81 -12.09 -5.12
CA PRO A 183 -1.15 -10.68 -4.95
C PRO A 183 -2.49 -10.35 -5.65
N LEU A 184 -3.30 -9.50 -5.03
CA LEU A 184 -4.38 -8.83 -5.74
C LEU A 184 -3.79 -7.66 -6.54
N VAL A 185 -4.04 -7.58 -7.83
CA VAL A 185 -3.62 -6.42 -8.66
C VAL A 185 -4.84 -5.63 -9.10
N ILE A 186 -4.85 -4.34 -8.81
CA ILE A 186 -5.90 -3.41 -9.24
C ILE A 186 -5.29 -2.36 -10.17
N ARG A 187 -5.74 -2.34 -11.43
CA ARG A 187 -5.29 -1.38 -12.44
C ARG A 187 -6.10 -0.08 -12.36
N HIS A 188 -5.48 1.03 -12.74
CA HIS A 188 -6.16 2.30 -12.91
C HIS A 188 -5.59 3.12 -14.07
N PRO A 189 -6.38 4.00 -14.71
CA PRO A 189 -5.96 4.68 -15.96
C PRO A 189 -4.98 5.86 -15.76
N GLN A 190 -4.62 6.16 -14.51
CA GLN A 190 -3.79 7.32 -14.15
C GLN A 190 -2.29 6.98 -14.26
N GLY A 191 -1.45 8.03 -14.18
CA GLY A 191 0.00 7.88 -14.05
C GLY A 191 0.42 7.63 -12.60
N HIS A 192 1.55 8.21 -12.21
CA HIS A 192 2.13 8.08 -10.88
C HIS A 192 1.31 8.84 -9.82
N ALA A 193 0.25 8.21 -9.31
CA ALA A 193 -0.69 8.83 -8.38
C ALA A 193 -1.44 7.81 -7.53
N VAL A 194 -1.85 8.21 -6.32
CA VAL A 194 -2.85 7.48 -5.54
C VAL A 194 -4.19 7.51 -6.29
N PRO A 195 -4.74 6.35 -6.70
CA PRO A 195 -5.92 6.32 -7.55
C PRO A 195 -7.16 6.80 -6.80
N ARG A 196 -8.15 7.31 -7.55
CA ARG A 196 -9.54 7.27 -7.09
C ARG A 196 -10.09 5.89 -7.39
N LEU A 197 -10.82 5.31 -6.44
CA LEU A 197 -11.40 3.99 -6.60
C LEU A 197 -12.82 4.12 -7.15
N GLY A 198 -13.09 3.46 -8.28
CA GLY A 198 -14.46 3.21 -8.73
C GLY A 198 -15.08 2.04 -7.99
N GLU A 199 -16.37 1.82 -8.18
CA GLU A 199 -17.15 0.80 -7.46
C GLU A 199 -16.53 -0.60 -7.53
N GLU A 200 -16.04 -1.01 -8.71
CA GLU A 200 -15.38 -2.31 -8.89
C GLU A 200 -14.11 -2.44 -8.04
N ALA A 201 -13.27 -1.40 -8.01
CA ALA A 201 -12.03 -1.39 -7.23
C ALA A 201 -12.32 -1.35 -5.73
N VAL A 202 -13.34 -0.60 -5.31
CA VAL A 202 -13.83 -0.60 -3.92
C VAL A 202 -14.29 -1.99 -3.53
N CYS A 203 -15.12 -2.64 -4.34
CA CYS A 203 -15.62 -4.00 -4.08
C CYS A 203 -14.48 -5.01 -3.94
N LYS A 204 -13.52 -5.01 -4.87
CA LYS A 204 -12.33 -5.88 -4.83
C LYS A 204 -11.50 -5.66 -3.56
N LEU A 205 -11.21 -4.40 -3.22
CA LEU A 205 -10.42 -4.06 -2.05
C LEU A 205 -11.15 -4.44 -0.75
N SER A 206 -12.45 -4.18 -0.67
CA SER A 206 -13.27 -4.52 0.49
C SER A 206 -13.35 -6.02 0.71
N ASN A 207 -13.58 -6.82 -0.34
CA ASN A 207 -13.59 -8.28 -0.23
C ASN A 207 -12.23 -8.83 0.24
N TRP A 208 -11.14 -8.34 -0.36
CA TRP A 208 -9.78 -8.69 0.04
C TRP A 208 -9.48 -8.33 1.51
N ALA A 209 -9.90 -7.14 1.96
CA ALA A 209 -9.73 -6.72 3.35
C ALA A 209 -10.54 -7.60 4.32
N MET A 210 -11.79 -7.92 3.97
CA MET A 210 -12.66 -8.77 4.77
C MET A 210 -12.15 -10.20 4.91
N GLU A 211 -11.58 -10.79 3.85
CA GLU A 211 -10.92 -12.10 3.94
C GLU A 211 -9.81 -12.11 5.00
N ILE A 212 -9.01 -11.04 5.06
CA ILE A 212 -7.94 -10.91 6.05
C ILE A 212 -8.53 -10.79 7.46
N ILE A 213 -9.52 -9.92 7.66
CA ILE A 213 -10.17 -9.70 8.96
C ILE A 213 -10.80 -10.99 9.49
N LEU A 214 -11.52 -11.72 8.65
CA LEU A 214 -12.19 -12.98 9.01
C LEU A 214 -11.20 -14.12 9.28
N SER A 215 -10.06 -14.14 8.59
CA SER A 215 -9.01 -15.13 8.87
C SER A 215 -8.41 -14.96 10.28
N GLN A 216 -8.39 -13.74 10.82
CA GLN A 216 -7.86 -13.45 12.16
C GLN A 216 -8.84 -13.80 13.28
N SER A 217 -10.15 -13.71 13.03
CA SER A 217 -11.15 -14.14 14.01
C SER A 217 -11.14 -15.67 14.20
N ASN A 218 -10.90 -16.42 13.12
CA ASN A 218 -10.87 -17.88 13.17
C ASN A 218 -9.63 -18.44 13.88
N THR A 219 -8.50 -17.72 13.89
CA THR A 219 -7.29 -18.14 14.63
C THR A 219 -7.36 -17.85 16.14
N ASN A 220 -8.29 -17.00 16.59
CA ASN A 220 -8.48 -16.66 18.01
C ASN A 220 -9.61 -17.47 18.68
N ALA A 221 -10.32 -18.32 17.94
CA ALA A 221 -11.27 -19.27 18.52
C ALA A 221 -10.49 -20.47 19.08
N ALA A 222 -10.64 -20.74 20.38
CA ALA A 222 -10.21 -22.01 20.97
C ALA A 222 -10.86 -23.17 20.20
N PRO A 223 -10.20 -24.34 20.05
CA PRO A 223 -10.79 -25.47 19.35
C PRO A 223 -12.08 -25.87 20.08
N VAL A 224 -13.21 -25.67 19.41
CA VAL A 224 -14.50 -26.18 19.85
C VAL A 224 -14.60 -27.59 19.29
N ASP A 225 -14.56 -28.58 20.18
CA ASP A 225 -14.95 -29.95 19.84
C ASP A 225 -16.41 -29.92 19.35
N THR A 226 -16.63 -30.20 18.07
CA THR A 226 -17.99 -30.52 17.59
C THR A 226 -17.96 -31.77 16.75
N VAL A 227 -18.63 -32.76 17.31
CA VAL A 227 -19.13 -33.99 16.71
C VAL A 227 -19.99 -33.72 15.48
N ASP A 228 -19.86 -34.67 14.57
CA ASP A 228 -20.49 -34.89 13.27
C ASP A 228 -22.03 -34.93 13.35
N GLU A 229 -22.72 -34.16 12.51
CA GLU A 229 -24.05 -34.52 12.04
C GLU A 229 -24.32 -33.92 10.66
N THR A 230 -24.50 -34.83 9.71
CA THR A 230 -24.77 -34.60 8.29
C THR A 230 -26.26 -34.35 8.07
N MET A 231 -26.63 -33.28 7.34
CA MET A 231 -27.91 -33.22 6.65
C MET A 231 -27.80 -32.52 5.29
N THR A 232 -28.54 -33.11 4.36
CA THR A 232 -28.46 -33.04 2.90
C THR A 232 -29.15 -31.81 2.28
N ILE A 233 -28.65 -31.47 1.09
CA ILE A 233 -28.95 -30.34 0.22
C ILE A 233 -30.37 -30.39 -0.37
N LYS A 234 -30.99 -29.22 -0.57
CA LYS A 234 -31.89 -28.98 -1.72
C LYS A 234 -31.55 -27.65 -2.39
N GLU A 235 -31.25 -27.75 -3.68
CA GLU A 235 -31.05 -26.65 -4.63
C GLU A 235 -32.40 -26.04 -5.02
N GLU A 236 -32.43 -24.73 -5.25
CA GLU A 236 -33.48 -24.08 -6.04
C GLU A 236 -32.86 -22.96 -6.89
N GLU A 237 -33.18 -23.00 -8.18
CA GLU A 237 -32.56 -22.23 -9.28
C GLU A 237 -33.01 -20.75 -9.33
N ALA A 238 -32.16 -19.95 -9.98
CA ALA A 238 -32.33 -18.52 -10.19
C ALA A 238 -33.03 -18.18 -11.52
N GLU A 239 -33.70 -17.02 -11.59
CA GLU A 239 -34.06 -16.36 -12.85
C GLU A 239 -33.84 -14.82 -12.79
N PRO A 240 -33.61 -14.18 -13.96
CA PRO A 240 -32.76 -12.99 -14.08
C PRO A 240 -33.55 -11.67 -14.11
N LYS A 241 -32.91 -10.56 -13.72
CA LYS A 241 -33.46 -9.20 -13.90
C LYS A 241 -32.49 -8.23 -14.56
N LYS A 242 -32.87 -7.90 -15.80
CA LYS A 242 -32.70 -6.71 -16.67
C LYS A 242 -31.63 -5.66 -16.33
N GLU A 243 -30.86 -5.39 -17.37
CA GLU A 243 -30.02 -4.23 -17.65
C GLU A 243 -30.79 -2.89 -17.54
N CYS A 244 -30.09 -1.85 -17.09
CA CYS A 244 -30.51 -0.47 -17.23
C CYS A 244 -29.33 0.36 -17.76
N GLU A 245 -29.51 0.92 -18.96
CA GLU A 245 -28.62 1.89 -19.59
C GLU A 245 -28.78 3.27 -18.93
N CYS A 246 -27.68 4.01 -18.78
CA CYS A 246 -27.71 5.46 -18.66
C CYS A 246 -26.38 6.08 -19.13
N GLU A 247 -26.39 6.68 -20.32
CA GLU A 247 -25.56 7.85 -20.67
C GLU A 247 -26.01 9.02 -19.74
N ILE A 248 -25.24 10.03 -19.33
CA ILE A 248 -24.39 10.96 -20.08
C ILE A 248 -23.49 11.77 -19.09
N ALA A 249 -22.32 12.19 -19.57
CA ALA A 249 -21.59 13.45 -19.33
C ALA A 249 -21.13 13.89 -17.91
N ALA A 250 -19.80 14.00 -17.75
CA ALA A 250 -19.16 15.22 -17.21
C ALA A 250 -17.67 15.29 -17.60
N ALA A 251 -17.38 16.17 -18.55
CA ALA A 251 -16.05 16.67 -18.87
C ALA A 251 -15.59 17.73 -17.82
N ALA A 252 -14.30 18.08 -17.90
CA ALA A 252 -13.61 19.19 -17.20
C ALA A 252 -12.90 18.88 -15.87
N ALA A 253 -11.82 18.10 -15.94
CA ALA A 253 -10.65 18.28 -15.05
C ALA A 253 -9.32 17.72 -15.64
N ALA A 254 -9.26 17.39 -16.93
CA ALA A 254 -8.11 16.73 -17.54
C ALA A 254 -6.95 17.66 -17.96
N GLY A 255 -7.09 18.98 -17.75
CA GLY A 255 -6.14 19.98 -18.27
C GLY A 255 -4.84 20.12 -17.48
N ASN A 256 -4.79 19.73 -16.21
CA ASN A 256 -3.64 20.04 -15.33
C ASN A 256 -2.74 18.84 -15.00
N GLY A 257 -3.10 17.61 -15.38
CA GLY A 257 -2.32 16.41 -15.06
C GLY A 257 -1.13 16.14 -16.00
N ILE A 258 -1.17 16.68 -17.22
CA ILE A 258 -0.14 16.46 -18.25
C ILE A 258 1.13 17.28 -17.95
N ALA A 259 0.99 18.43 -17.28
CA ALA A 259 2.12 19.28 -16.89
C ALA A 259 2.90 18.72 -15.67
N LEU A 260 2.28 17.83 -14.89
CA LEU A 260 2.90 17.18 -13.73
C LEU A 260 3.83 16.03 -14.18
N GLN A 261 3.37 15.21 -15.12
CA GLN A 261 4.11 14.05 -15.67
C GLN A 261 5.43 14.42 -16.35
N ARG A 262 5.55 15.62 -16.89
CA ARG A 262 6.76 16.06 -17.59
C ARG A 262 7.87 16.48 -16.64
N ARG A 263 7.56 16.90 -15.40
CA ARG A 263 8.52 17.61 -14.55
C ARG A 263 9.35 16.74 -13.60
N GLU A 264 8.89 15.55 -13.22
CA GLU A 264 9.76 14.55 -12.59
C GLU A 264 10.69 13.86 -13.59
N ALA A 265 10.22 13.61 -14.82
CA ALA A 265 11.09 13.17 -15.92
C ALA A 265 12.08 14.29 -16.34
N GLU A 266 11.65 15.55 -16.34
CA GLU A 266 12.54 16.70 -16.59
C GLU A 266 13.45 17.03 -15.40
N ALA A 267 13.16 16.64 -14.16
CA ALA A 267 14.13 16.73 -13.07
C ALA A 267 15.30 15.74 -13.29
N VAL A 268 15.06 14.66 -14.04
CA VAL A 268 16.09 13.74 -14.52
C VAL A 268 16.83 14.33 -15.73
N GLU A 269 16.18 15.10 -16.62
CA GLU A 269 16.81 15.74 -17.80
C GLU A 269 17.47 17.11 -17.55
N ALA A 270 16.95 17.98 -16.66
CA ALA A 270 17.47 19.33 -16.40
C ALA A 270 18.77 19.35 -15.58
N VAL A 271 19.20 18.19 -15.06
CA VAL A 271 20.53 17.95 -14.49
C VAL A 271 21.52 17.47 -15.57
N ASN A 272 21.08 17.31 -16.82
CA ASN A 272 21.91 16.95 -17.97
C ASN A 272 22.18 18.14 -18.92
N ALA A 273 22.01 19.37 -18.44
CA ALA A 273 22.44 20.61 -19.10
C ALA A 273 23.48 21.34 -18.26
#